data_AF-A0A9D9EZC4-F1
#
_entry.id   AF-A0A9D9EZC4-F1
#
_cell.length_a   1.000
_cell.length_b   1.000
_cell.length_c   1.000
_cell.angle_alpha   90.00
_cell.angle_beta   90.00
_cell.angle_gamma   90.00
#
_symmetry.space_group_name_H-M   'P 1'
#
loop_
_entity.id
_entity.type
_entity.pdbx_description
1 polymer ?
#
loop_
_entity_poly.entity_id
_entity_poly.type
_entity_poly.pdbx_seq_one_letter_code
_entity_poly.pdbx_strand_id
1 'polypeptide(L)' 'MIDLFTRHPQSVGETYLEHLGMAAGFAATLLAAAFVCTVHAILPFMFEKTGSRMIAQLYQRTGPGRIKDPDALQMMEKA' A
#
# COMPACT_ATOMS: atom_id res chain seq x y z
N MET A 1 -7.70 -28.86 -0.62
CA MET A 1 -7.30 -27.91 -1.68
C MET A 1 -7.96 -26.54 -1.50
N ILE A 2 -9.30 -26.47 -1.35
CA ILE A 2 -10.03 -25.21 -1.09
C ILE A 2 -9.60 -24.53 0.22
N ASP A 3 -9.26 -25.33 1.24
CA ASP A 3 -8.82 -24.86 2.56
C ASP A 3 -7.63 -23.88 2.50
N LEU A 4 -6.73 -24.01 1.51
CA LEU A 4 -5.59 -23.11 1.36
C LEU A 4 -6.03 -21.66 1.06
N PHE A 5 -7.16 -21.49 0.37
CA PHE A 5 -7.69 -20.17 0.00
C PHE A 5 -8.64 -19.62 1.05
N THR A 6 -9.24 -20.46 1.89
CA THR A 6 -10.24 -20.03 2.87
C THR A 6 -9.69 -19.94 4.29
N ARG A 7 -8.70 -20.75 4.67
CA ARG A 7 -8.16 -20.81 6.03
C ARG A 7 -7.57 -19.48 6.49
N HIS A 8 -6.79 -18.82 5.63
CA HIS A 8 -6.20 -17.53 5.99
C HIS A 8 -7.26 -16.41 6.09
N PRO A 9 -8.11 -16.16 5.07
CA PRO A 9 -9.19 -15.18 5.19
C PRO A 9 -10.08 -15.43 6.41
N GLN A 10 -10.48 -16.69 6.67
CA GLN A 10 -11.29 -17.03 7.84
C GLN A 10 -10.57 -16.75 9.16
N SER A 11 -9.26 -16.95 9.24
CA SER A 11 -8.47 -16.66 10.45
C SER A 11 -8.43 -15.17 10.81
N VAL A 12 -8.69 -14.29 9.85
CA VAL A 12 -8.78 -12.83 10.04
C VAL A 12 -10.21 -12.30 9.93
N GLY A 13 -11.21 -13.19 9.83
CA GLY A 13 -12.63 -12.83 9.80
C GLY A 13 -13.15 -12.36 8.44
N GLU A 14 -12.46 -12.66 7.33
CA GLU A 14 -12.81 -12.23 5.98
C GLU A 14 -13.24 -13.42 5.10
N THR A 15 -14.10 -13.16 4.12
CA THR A 15 -14.34 -14.10 3.01
C THR A 15 -13.18 -14.06 2.01
N TYR A 16 -13.03 -15.12 1.21
CA TYR A 16 -11.97 -15.18 0.19
C TYR A 16 -12.01 -13.98 -0.77
N LEU A 17 -13.19 -13.54 -1.21
CA LEU A 17 -13.33 -12.43 -2.15
C LEU A 17 -13.02 -11.07 -1.52
N GLU A 18 -13.38 -10.87 -0.25
CA GLU A 18 -13.00 -9.65 0.49
C GLU A 18 -11.49 -9.55 0.64
N HIS A 19 -10.85 -10.64 1.09
CA HIS A 19 -9.40 -10.71 1.25
C HIS A 19 -8.67 -10.53 -0.08
N LEU A 20 -9.13 -11.22 -1.13
CA LEU A 20 -8.58 -11.11 -2.48
C LEU A 20 -8.68 -9.68 -3.01
N GLY A 21 -9.86 -9.05 -2.90
CA GLY A 21 -10.07 -7.68 -3.38
C GLY A 21 -9.19 -6.68 -2.65
N MET A 22 -9.07 -6.81 -1.33
CA MET A 22 -8.18 -5.99 -0.52
C MET A 22 -6.72 -6.19 -0.93
N ALA A 23 -6.23 -7.42 -0.95
CA ALA A 23 -4.86 -7.75 -1.31
C ALA A 23 -4.51 -7.32 -2.75
N ALA A 24 -5.42 -7.52 -3.70
CA ALA A 24 -5.24 -7.08 -5.09
C ALA A 24 -5.13 -5.55 -5.19
N GLY A 25 -5.93 -4.81 -4.43
CA GLY A 25 -5.84 -3.34 -4.37
C GLY A 25 -4.49 -2.86 -3.83
N PHE A 26 -3.96 -3.50 -2.77
CA PHE A 26 -2.62 -3.23 -2.27
C PHE A 26 -1.54 -3.53 -3.31
N ALA A 27 -1.61 -4.70 -3.96
CA ALA A 27 -0.66 -5.11 -4.99
C ALA A 27 -0.64 -4.12 -6.18
N ALA A 28 -1.82 -3.69 -6.65
CA ALA A 28 -1.92 -2.73 -7.75
C ALA A 28 -1.25 -1.38 -7.41
N THR A 29 -1.50 -0.84 -6.21
CA THR A 29 -0.85 0.41 -5.78
C THR A 29 0.66 0.24 -5.60
N LEU A 30 1.13 -0.90 -5.06
CA LEU A 30 2.56 -1.19 -4.92
C LEU A 30 3.28 -1.24 -6.28
N LEU A 31 2.70 -1.94 -7.26
CA LEU A 31 3.25 -2.01 -8.62
C LEU A 31 3.31 -0.62 -9.27
N ALA A 32 2.25 0.17 -9.11
CA ALA A 32 2.22 1.53 -9.63
C ALA A 32 3.24 2.43 -8.92
N ALA A 33 3.41 2.32 -7.60
CA ALA A 33 4.42 3.06 -6.86
C ALA A 33 5.85 2.66 -7.29
N ALA A 34 6.11 1.37 -7.48
CA ALA A 34 7.39 0.87 -7.98
C ALA A 34 7.70 1.43 -9.38
N PHE A 35 6.72 1.42 -10.28
CA PHE A 35 6.85 2.02 -11.61
C PHE A 35 7.17 3.52 -11.52
N VAL A 36 6.41 4.28 -10.72
CA VAL A 36 6.61 5.71 -10.49
C VAL A 36 8.02 6.01 -9.95
N CYS A 37 8.45 5.29 -8.91
CA CYS A 37 9.79 5.44 -8.34
C CYS A 37 10.90 5.09 -9.34
N THR A 38 10.67 4.09 -10.21
CA THR A 38 11.63 3.72 -11.26
C THR A 38 11.77 4.84 -12.29
N VAL A 39 10.65 5.42 -12.74
CA VAL A 39 10.68 6.56 -13.66
C VAL A 39 11.38 7.76 -13.01
N HIS A 40 11.06 8.06 -11.75
CA HIS A 40 11.72 9.13 -10.98
C HIS A 40 13.23 8.91 -10.84
N ALA A 41 13.68 7.67 -10.60
CA ALA A 41 15.11 7.35 -10.49
C ALA A 41 15.89 7.63 -11.79
N ILE A 42 15.23 7.52 -12.95
CA ILE A 42 15.80 7.84 -14.28
C ILE A 42 15.63 9.33 -14.60
N LEU A 43 14.48 9.90 -14.25
CA LEU A 43 14.06 11.27 -14.52
C LEU A 43 13.71 11.97 -13.19
N PRO A 44 14.69 12.54 -12.47
CA PRO A 44 14.51 13.02 -11.09
C PRO A 44 13.53 14.20 -10.95
N PHE A 45 13.17 14.87 -12.04
CA PHE A 45 12.16 15.93 -12.07
C PHE A 45 10.73 15.42 -12.28
N MET A 46 10.55 14.13 -12.60
CA MET A 46 9.23 13.53 -12.79
C MET A 46 8.80 12.83 -11.49
N PHE A 47 7.55 13.03 -11.07
CA PHE A 47 6.95 12.33 -9.93
C PHE A 47 7.66 12.53 -8.56
N GLU A 48 8.27 13.68 -8.34
CA GLU A 48 9.11 14.00 -7.16
C GLU A 48 8.54 13.54 -5.81
N LYS A 49 7.22 13.61 -5.62
CA LYS A 49 6.55 13.20 -4.38
C LYS A 49 5.48 12.12 -4.55
N THR A 50 5.21 11.70 -5.79
CA THR A 50 4.13 10.76 -6.08
C THR A 50 4.44 9.38 -5.52
N GLY A 51 5.67 8.88 -5.72
CA GLY A 51 6.09 7.57 -5.21
C GLY A 51 5.98 7.47 -3.68
N SER A 52 6.61 8.41 -2.97
CA SER A 52 6.56 8.48 -1.50
C SER A 52 5.13 8.59 -0.97
N ARG A 53 4.28 9.41 -1.60
CA ARG A 53 2.87 9.56 -1.19
C ARG A 53 2.07 8.26 -1.36
N MET A 54 2.29 7.51 -2.44
CA MET A 54 1.62 6.22 -2.65
C MET A 54 2.02 5.19 -1.59
N ILE A 55 3.32 5.13 -1.24
CA ILE A 55 3.82 4.25 -0.18
C ILE A 55 3.28 4.68 1.19
N ALA A 56 3.27 5.98 1.49
CA ALA A 56 2.70 6.49 2.73
C ALA A 56 1.21 6.13 2.86
N GLN A 57 0.42 6.27 1.79
CA GLN A 57 -0.98 5.85 1.77
C GLN A 57 -1.15 4.35 2.02
N LEU A 58 -0.31 3.51 1.42
CA LEU A 58 -0.31 2.06 1.68
C LEU A 58 0.03 1.76 3.14
N TYR A 59 1.05 2.43 3.69
CA TYR A 59 1.45 2.29 5.08
C TYR A 59 0.30 2.63 6.04
N GLN A 60 -0.41 3.74 5.80
CA GLN A 60 -1.58 4.13 6.60
C GLN A 60 -2.73 3.11 6.58
N ARG A 61 -2.82 2.33 5.50
CA ARG A 61 -3.84 1.27 5.35
C ARG A 61 -3.45 -0.03 6.04
N THR A 62 -2.20 -0.19 6.46
CA THR A 62 -1.76 -1.34 7.27
C THR A 62 -1.97 -1.06 8.77
N GLY A 63 -2.46 -2.05 9.52
CA GLY A 63 -2.79 -1.91 10.95
C GLY A 63 -1.70 -1.26 11.83
N PRO A 64 -0.41 -1.58 11.64
CA PRO A 64 0.70 -0.92 12.37
C PRO A 64 1.07 0.47 11.86
N GLY A 65 0.78 0.79 10.59
CA GLY A 65 1.16 2.04 9.95
C GLY A 65 0.12 3.15 10.02
N ARG A 66 -1.00 2.91 10.71
CA ARG A 66 -2.04 3.92 10.94
C ARG A 66 -1.58 4.95 11.96
N ILE A 67 -0.98 6.02 11.46
CA ILE A 67 -0.64 7.19 12.25
C ILE A 67 -1.95 7.94 12.53
N LYS A 68 -2.30 8.07 13.81
CA LYS A 68 -3.48 8.85 14.24
C LYS A 68 -3.20 10.35 14.30
N ASP A 69 -1.92 10.71 14.36
CA ASP A 69 -1.45 12.09 14.45
C ASP A 69 -1.26 12.70 13.04
N PRO A 70 -2.05 13.73 12.66
CA PRO A 70 -1.93 14.38 11.36
C PRO A 70 -0.57 15.04 11.12
N ASP A 71 0.14 15.47 12.17
CA ASP A 71 1.43 16.16 12.03
C ASP A 71 2.55 15.18 11.60
N ALA A 72 2.47 13.93 12.05
CA ALA A 72 3.40 12.87 11.65
C ALA A 72 3.19 12.42 10.20
N LEU A 73 1.97 12.53 9.65
CA LEU A 73 1.69 12.29 8.23
C LEU A 73 2.42 13.32 7.34
N GLN A 74 2.45 14.57 7.80
CA GLN A 74 3.05 15.70 7.10
C GLN A 74 4.59 15.63 7.05
N MET A 75 5.21 14.89 7.98
CA MET A 75 6.65 14.60 7.95
C MET A 75 7.00 13.54 6.90
N MET A 76 6.12 12.57 6.63
CA MET A 76 6.34 11.55 5.60
C MET A 76 6.21 12.11 4.17
N GLU A 77 5.38 13.13 3.96
CA GLU A 77 5.24 13.80 2.65
C GLU A 77 6.47 14.63 2.26
N LYS A 78 7.33 14.98 3.22
CA LYS A 78 8.52 15.80 2.98
C LYS A 78 9.76 14.98 2.62
N ALA A 79 9.80 13.69 2.95
CA ALA A 79 10.84 12.74 2.52
C ALA A 79 10.77 12.49 1.01
#